data_AF-A0A7J9MS34-F1
#
_entry.id   AF-A0A7J9MS34-F1
#
_cell.length_a   1.000
_cell.length_b   1.000
_cell.length_c   1.000
_cell.angle_alpha   90.00
_cell.angle_beta   90.00
_cell.angle_gamma   90.00
#
_symmetry.space_group_name_H-M   'P 1'
#
loop_
_entity.id
_entity.type
_entity.pdbx_description
1 polymer ?
#
loop_
_entity_poly.entity_id
_entity_poly.type
_entity_poly.pdbx_seq_one_letter_code
_entity_poly.pdbx_strand_id
1 'polypeptide(L)' 'MGLSNMIGPVERMALANHPIKSLYFMVAGEPKSLSITMISYMGKLRVAFKTEKDFIDPEKLKSSIQNAFEMILKAAQDIA' A
#
# COMPACT_ATOMS: atom_id res chain seq x y z
N MET A 1 -10.17 12.54 -0.76
CA MET A 1 -9.19 11.47 -1.01
C MET A 1 -7.80 12.07 -1.21
N GLY A 2 -6.75 11.38 -0.77
CA GLY A 2 -5.35 11.67 -1.09
C GLY A 2 -4.62 10.40 -1.56
N LEU A 3 -3.69 10.53 -2.50
CA LEU A 3 -2.84 9.44 -3.00
C LEU A 3 -1.40 9.94 -3.03
N SER A 4 -0.48 9.19 -2.41
CA SER A 4 0.94 9.53 -2.37
C SER A 4 1.80 8.29 -2.61
N ASN A 5 2.86 8.47 -3.40
CA ASN A 5 3.84 7.42 -3.70
C ASN A 5 5.26 7.90 -3.36
N MET A 6 6.04 7.03 -2.73
CA MET A 6 7.43 7.27 -2.35
C MET A 6 8.29 6.09 -2.81
N ILE A 7 9.41 6.36 -3.48
CA ILE A 7 10.41 5.33 -3.75
C ILE A 7 11.10 5.02 -2.43
N GLY A 8 10.97 3.78 -1.97
CA GLY A 8 11.58 3.35 -0.72
C GLY A 8 12.81 2.45 -0.91
N PRO A 9 13.41 2.01 0.20
CA PRO A 9 14.73 1.38 0.21
C PRO A 9 14.79 0.09 -0.61
N VAL A 10 15.89 -0.09 -1.34
CA VAL A 10 16.18 -1.33 -2.08
C VAL A 10 16.89 -2.33 -1.16
N GLU A 11 17.72 -1.81 -0.26
CA GLU A 11 18.49 -2.58 0.71
C GLU A 11 17.66 -3.01 1.92
N ARG A 12 18.07 -4.10 2.55
CA ARG A 12 17.51 -4.56 3.82
C ARG A 12 17.94 -3.61 4.95
N MET A 13 16.99 -3.22 5.78
CA MET A 13 17.23 -2.35 6.94
C MET A 13 17.00 -3.08 8.27
N ALA A 14 17.50 -2.49 9.36
CA ALA A 14 17.25 -2.91 10.73
C ALA A 14 16.97 -1.71 11.63
N LEU A 15 16.12 -1.89 12.64
CA LEU A 15 15.86 -0.93 13.70
C LEU A 15 16.34 -1.53 15.02
N ALA A 16 17.25 -0.87 15.73
CA ALA A 16 17.85 -1.39 16.96
C ALA A 16 18.38 -2.84 16.81
N ASN A 17 19.05 -3.12 15.68
CA ASN A 17 19.55 -4.45 15.32
C ASN A 17 18.48 -5.52 15.03
N HIS A 18 17.20 -5.13 14.92
CA HIS A 18 16.12 -6.02 14.49
C HIS A 18 15.77 -5.78 13.01
N PRO A 19 15.83 -6.81 12.15
CA PRO A 19 15.54 -6.65 10.74
C PRO A 19 14.11 -6.16 10.45
N ILE A 20 13.99 -5.17 9.57
CA ILE A 20 12.70 -4.66 9.10
C ILE A 20 12.15 -5.61 8.03
N LYS A 21 10.95 -6.16 8.28
CA LYS A 21 10.26 -7.07 7.34
C LYS A 21 9.44 -6.32 6.29
N SER A 22 8.88 -5.17 6.65
CA SER A 22 8.05 -4.33 5.80
C SER A 22 8.07 -2.89 6.29
N LEU A 23 7.96 -1.95 5.37
CA LEU A 23 7.90 -0.52 5.65
C LEU A 23 6.62 0.05 5.04
N TYR A 24 5.91 0.88 5.80
CA TYR A 24 4.73 1.64 5.39
C TYR A 24 4.88 3.07 5.91
N PHE A 25 4.25 4.04 5.26
CA PHE A 25 4.19 5.42 5.75
C PHE A 25 2.75 5.94 5.69
N MET A 26 2.44 6.90 6.55
CA MET A 26 1.14 7.54 6.61
C MET A 26 1.32 9.03 6.86
N VAL A 27 0.45 9.86 6.27
CA VAL A 27 0.43 11.30 6.53
C VAL A 27 -0.62 11.60 7.61
N ALA A 28 -0.16 12.20 8.71
CA ALA A 28 -1.00 12.61 9.83
C ALA A 28 -1.45 14.08 9.68
N GLY A 29 -2.54 14.46 10.36
CA GLY A 29 -3.03 15.85 10.39
C GLY A 29 -3.87 16.29 9.19
N GLU A 30 -3.90 15.53 8.10
CA GLU A 30 -4.75 15.88 6.95
C GLU A 30 -6.24 15.52 7.17
N PRO A 31 -7.18 16.47 6.93
CA PRO A 31 -8.62 16.23 7.03
C PRO A 31 -9.14 15.50 5.78
N LYS A 32 -8.69 14.26 5.57
CA LYS A 32 -9.09 13.42 4.44
C LYS A 32 -9.73 12.12 4.96
N SER A 33 -10.97 11.85 4.56
CA SER A 33 -11.69 10.61 4.91
C SER A 33 -11.12 9.34 4.26
N LEU A 34 -10.27 9.50 3.24
CA LEU A 34 -9.50 8.42 2.62
C LEU A 34 -8.12 8.96 2.20
N SER A 35 -7.06 8.26 2.59
CA SER A 35 -5.69 8.48 2.12
C SER A 35 -5.05 7.16 1.76
N ILE A 36 -4.39 7.10 0.61
CA ILE A 36 -3.68 5.92 0.11
C ILE A 36 -2.21 6.29 -0.01
N THR A 37 -1.33 5.50 0.59
CA THR A 37 0.12 5.70 0.55
C THR A 37 0.80 4.45 0.00
N MET A 38 1.81 4.66 -0.85
CA MET A 38 2.51 3.60 -1.57
C MET A 38 4.02 3.76 -1.42
N ILE A 39 4.70 2.72 -0.94
CA ILE A 39 6.17 2.72 -0.82
C ILE A 39 6.75 1.38 -1.26
N SER A 40 7.89 1.40 -1.94
CA SER A 40 8.65 0.17 -2.23
C SER A 40 9.59 -0.18 -1.08
N TYR A 41 9.71 -1.46 -0.73
CA TYR A 41 10.76 -1.95 0.17
C TYR A 41 11.29 -3.28 -0.33
N MET A 42 12.61 -3.35 -0.57
CA MET A 42 13.30 -4.54 -1.13
C MET A 42 12.60 -5.06 -2.40
N GLY A 43 12.28 -4.16 -3.32
CA GLY A 43 11.61 -4.48 -4.59
C GLY A 43 10.12 -4.87 -4.47
N LYS A 44 9.54 -4.83 -3.27
CA LYS A 44 8.12 -5.14 -3.05
C LYS A 44 7.32 -3.88 -2.78
N LEU A 45 6.29 -3.63 -3.59
CA LEU A 45 5.34 -2.54 -3.35
C LEU A 45 4.53 -2.80 -2.08
N ARG A 46 4.36 -1.76 -1.27
CA ARG A 46 3.56 -1.74 -0.04
C ARG A 46 2.52 -0.65 -0.18
N VAL A 47 1.25 -1.00 0.03
CA VAL A 47 0.13 -0.07 -0.06
C VAL A 47 -0.56 -0.02 1.30
N ALA A 48 -0.78 1.18 1.83
CA ALA A 48 -1.53 1.40 3.05
C ALA A 48 -2.74 2.31 2.78
N PHE A 49 -3.84 2.01 3.48
CA PHE A 49 -5.09 2.75 3.39
C PHE A 49 -5.40 3.36 4.76
N LYS A 50 -5.53 4.69 4.81
CA LYS A 50 -6.12 5.43 5.93
C LYS A 50 -7.56 5.70 5.57
N THR A 51 -8.50 5.21 6.34
CA THR A 51 -9.92 5.57 6.19
C THR A 51 -10.39 6.24 7.47
N GLU A 52 -11.28 7.20 7.33
CA GLU A 52 -12.10 7.63 8.45
C GLU A 52 -12.94 6.44 8.93
N LYS A 53 -13.19 6.40 10.24
CA LYS A 53 -13.96 5.33 10.85
C LYS A 53 -15.35 5.29 10.22
N ASP A 54 -15.83 4.09 9.91
CA ASP A 54 -17.17 3.84 9.35
C ASP A 54 -17.42 4.45 7.94
N PHE A 55 -16.41 5.08 7.31
CA PHE A 55 -16.53 5.67 5.97
C PHE A 55 -16.49 4.62 4.86
N ILE A 56 -15.68 3.57 5.01
CA ILE A 56 -15.50 2.49 4.04
C ILE A 56 -15.49 1.14 4.77
N ASP A 57 -16.17 0.14 4.19
CA ASP A 57 -16.08 -1.25 4.62
C ASP A 57 -14.68 -1.82 4.28
N PRO A 58 -13.86 -2.17 5.29
CA PRO A 58 -12.47 -2.56 5.07
C PRO A 58 -12.33 -3.90 4.32
N GLU A 59 -13.25 -4.85 4.52
CA GLU A 59 -13.19 -6.15 3.85
C GLU A 59 -13.63 -6.04 2.39
N LYS A 60 -14.63 -5.21 2.09
CA LYS A 60 -15.00 -4.89 0.70
C LYS A 60 -13.90 -4.14 -0.02
N LEU A 61 -13.23 -3.19 0.65
CA LEU A 61 -12.10 -2.48 0.05
C LEU A 61 -10.96 -3.45 -0.27
N LYS A 62 -10.56 -4.28 0.70
CA LYS A 62 -9.50 -5.27 0.54
C LYS A 62 -9.79 -6.26 -0.58
N SER A 63 -10.98 -6.85 -0.60
CA SER A 63 -11.38 -7.80 -1.66
C SER A 63 -11.44 -7.14 -3.04
N SER A 64 -11.94 -5.90 -3.12
CA SER A 64 -11.99 -5.15 -4.38
C SER A 64 -10.58 -4.88 -4.94
N ILE A 65 -9.63 -4.49 -4.09
CA ILE A 65 -8.24 -4.25 -4.50
C ILE A 65 -7.56 -5.56 -4.92
N GLN A 66 -7.77 -6.66 -4.19
CA GLN A 66 -7.22 -7.97 -4.54
C GLN A 66 -7.75 -8.45 -5.90
N ASN A 67 -9.06 -8.39 -6.10
CA ASN A 67 -9.69 -8.78 -7.36
C ASN A 67 -9.18 -7.91 -8.54
N ALA A 68 -9.10 -6.58 -8.36
CA ALA A 68 -8.56 -5.69 -9.38
C ALA A 68 -7.09 -6.03 -9.72
N PHE A 69 -6.27 -6.34 -8.71
CA PHE A 69 -4.89 -6.75 -8.93
C PHE A 69 -4.80 -8.06 -9.71
N GLU A 70 -5.59 -9.07 -9.35
CA GLU A 70 -5.63 -10.36 -10.06
C GLU A 70 -6.07 -10.20 -11.52
N MET A 71 -7.09 -9.38 -11.78
CA MET A 71 -7.55 -9.10 -13.14
C MET A 71 -6.45 -8.45 -13.99
N ILE A 72 -5.77 -7.43 -13.46
CA ILE A 72 -4.68 -6.75 -14.16
C ILE A 72 -3.49 -7.69 -14.38
N LEU A 73 -3.14 -8.49 -13.37
CA LEU A 73 -2.06 -9.46 -13.47
C LEU A 73 -2.33 -10.49 -14.55
N LYS A 74 -3.54 -11.05 -14.59
CA LYS A 74 -3.95 -12.01 -15.62
C LYS A 74 -3.88 -11.40 -17.01
N ALA A 75 -4.45 -10.20 -17.20
CA ALA A 75 -4.40 -9.51 -18.49
C ALA A 75 -2.95 -9.22 -18.94
N ALA A 76 -2.06 -8.87 -18.02
CA ALA A 76 -0.64 -8.66 -18.33
C ALA A 76 0.08 -9.96 -18.73
N GLN A 77 -0.31 -11.10 -18.13
CA GLN A 77 0.23 -12.43 -18.49
C GLN A 77 -0.29 -12.91 -19.84
N ASP A 78 -1.53 -12.59 -20.20
CA ASP A 78 -2.13 -12.97 -21.49
C ASP A 78 -1.50 -12.19 -22.68
N ILE A 79 -0.78 -11.09 -22.41
CA ILE A 79 -0.10 -10.25 -23.42
C ILE A 79 1.38 -10.69 -23.63
N ALA A 80 1.96 -11.43 -22.68
CA ALA A 80 3.38 -11.80 -22.65
C ALA A 80 3.64 -13.17 -23.28
#